data_AF-A0A444Y1S5-F1
#
_entry.id   AF-A0A444Y1S5-F1
#
_cell.length_a   1.000
_cell.length_b   1.000
_cell.length_c   1.000
_cell.angle_alpha   90.00
_cell.angle_beta   90.00
_cell.angle_gamma   90.00
#
_symmetry.space_group_name_H-M   'P 1'
#
loop_
_entity.id
_entity.type
_entity.pdbx_description
1 polymer ?
#
loop_
_entity_poly.entity_id
_entity_poly.type
_entity_poly.pdbx_seq_one_letter_code
_entity_poly.pdbx_strand_id
1 'polypeptide(L)'
;MKSCENKQKHLEALKRSQEIECSVCLERVLSKPTAAERKFGLLSECDHPFCISCIRNWRSSNPTLGMDVNSTLRACPICRKLSYFVIPSVIWYSTHEEKMEIVDSYKAKLKSIDCKHFDFGDGNCPFGTSCFYKHAYRDGRLEEVVLRHLGAADGDTVIAKDIRLSDFLASMHLQ
;
A
#
# COMPACT_ATOMS: atom_id res chain seq x y z
N MET A 1 2.90 18.43 -26.95
CA MET A 1 1.89 19.22 -26.22
C MET A 1 1.47 18.57 -24.89
N LYS A 2 1.07 17.28 -24.85
CA LYS A 2 0.70 16.53 -23.61
C LYS A 2 1.68 16.63 -22.42
N SER A 3 2.99 16.73 -22.66
CA SER A 3 3.99 16.83 -21.58
C SER A 3 3.94 18.15 -20.80
N CYS A 4 3.51 19.25 -21.42
CA CYS A 4 3.42 20.55 -20.75
C CYS A 4 2.19 20.60 -19.82
N GLU A 5 1.04 20.11 -20.30
CA GLU A 5 -0.20 20.01 -19.55
C GLU A 5 -0.06 19.13 -18.30
N ASN A 6 0.62 17.98 -18.42
CA ASN A 6 0.88 17.10 -17.27
C ASN A 6 1.80 17.75 -16.22
N LYS A 7 2.80 18.53 -16.66
CA LYS A 7 3.66 19.30 -15.74
C LYS A 7 2.86 20.38 -15.02
N GLN A 8 1.99 21.09 -15.72
CA GLN A 8 1.13 22.12 -15.13
C GLN A 8 0.20 21.53 -14.08
N LYS A 9 -0.53 20.44 -14.41
CA LYS A 9 -1.39 19.72 -13.46
C LYS A 9 -0.63 19.25 -12.22
N HIS A 10 0.59 18.74 -12.41
CA HIS A 10 1.44 18.29 -11.30
C HIS A 10 1.87 19.45 -10.39
N LEU A 11 2.26 20.59 -10.95
CA LEU A 11 2.61 21.78 -10.18
C LEU A 11 1.42 22.33 -9.39
N GLU A 12 0.24 22.32 -9.97
CA GLU A 12 -1.01 22.72 -9.30
C GLU A 12 -1.33 21.77 -8.15
N ALA A 13 -1.25 20.46 -8.37
CA ALA A 13 -1.43 19.46 -7.30
C ALA A 13 -0.43 19.67 -6.16
N LEU A 14 0.84 19.91 -6.48
CA LEU A 14 1.87 20.23 -5.47
C LEU A 14 1.55 21.51 -4.68
N LYS A 15 1.04 22.54 -5.35
CA LYS A 15 0.64 23.80 -4.70
C LYS A 15 -0.51 23.57 -3.72
N ARG A 16 -1.56 22.85 -4.13
CA ARG A 16 -2.69 22.48 -3.26
C ARG A 16 -2.24 21.61 -2.08
N SER A 17 -1.23 20.78 -2.29
CA SER A 17 -0.69 19.88 -1.26
C SER A 17 0.09 20.59 -0.15
N GLN A 18 0.52 21.85 -0.34
CA GLN A 18 1.37 22.55 0.63
C GLN A 18 0.70 22.77 1.99
N GLU A 19 -0.62 22.90 1.99
CA GLU A 19 -1.39 23.26 3.18
C GLU A 19 -1.97 22.04 3.91
N ILE A 20 -1.73 20.82 3.40
CA ILE A 20 -2.28 19.61 3.99
C ILE A 20 -1.50 19.21 5.26
N GLU A 21 -2.22 19.09 6.36
CA GLU A 21 -1.70 18.73 7.67
C GLU A 21 -1.92 17.25 7.97
N CYS A 22 -0.97 16.66 8.70
CA CYS A 22 -1.10 15.29 9.19
C CYS A 22 -2.14 15.23 10.32
N SER A 23 -3.13 14.36 10.24
CA SER A 23 -4.14 14.16 11.29
C SER A 23 -3.61 13.56 12.60
N VAL A 24 -2.32 13.21 12.67
CA VAL A 24 -1.68 12.65 13.88
C VAL A 24 -0.78 13.68 14.58
N CYS A 25 0.18 14.28 13.86
CA CYS A 25 1.08 15.30 14.45
C CYS A 25 0.62 16.75 14.24
N LEU A 26 -0.45 16.97 13.46
CA LEU A 26 -1.00 18.29 13.13
C LEU A 26 -0.02 19.24 12.43
N GLU A 27 1.11 18.73 11.94
CA GLU A 27 2.07 19.51 11.16
C GLU A 27 1.79 19.36 9.65
N ARG A 28 2.06 20.44 8.91
CA ARG A 28 2.06 20.44 7.44
C ARG A 28 3.07 19.44 6.90
N VAL A 29 2.59 18.47 6.12
CA VAL A 29 3.41 17.32 5.69
C VAL A 29 4.58 17.77 4.81
N LEU A 30 4.35 18.71 3.89
CA LEU A 30 5.39 19.19 2.97
C LEU A 30 6.31 20.24 3.60
N SER A 31 6.00 20.73 4.80
CA SER A 31 6.85 21.66 5.56
C SER A 31 7.84 20.96 6.49
N LYS A 32 7.83 19.61 6.54
CA LYS A 32 8.75 18.83 7.39
C LYS A 32 10.23 19.12 7.09
N PRO A 33 11.15 18.98 8.05
CA PRO A 33 12.54 19.40 7.85
C PRO A 33 13.24 18.67 6.71
N THR A 34 13.07 17.34 6.62
CA THR A 34 13.81 16.51 5.66
C THR A 34 12.97 16.13 4.44
N ALA A 35 13.60 16.03 3.27
CA ALA A 35 12.93 15.59 2.05
C ALA A 35 12.37 14.15 2.13
N ALA A 36 12.95 13.31 2.99
CA ALA A 36 12.48 11.96 3.24
C ALA A 36 11.11 11.94 3.95
N GLU A 37 10.86 12.92 4.82
CA GLU A 37 9.63 13.05 5.62
C GLU A 37 8.54 13.88 4.94
N ARG A 38 8.90 14.69 3.94
CA ARG A 38 7.97 15.47 3.09
C ARG A 38 7.18 14.59 2.11
N LYS A 39 6.54 13.56 2.64
CA LYS A 39 5.69 12.62 1.90
C LYS A 39 4.45 12.34 2.71
N PHE A 40 3.32 12.31 2.01
CA PHE A 40 2.07 11.77 2.51
C PHE A 40 2.16 10.25 2.56
N GLY A 41 1.51 9.65 3.56
CA GLY A 41 1.23 8.22 3.62
C GLY A 41 -0.24 7.97 3.39
N LEU A 42 -0.61 7.60 2.16
CA LEU A 42 -2.00 7.36 1.78
C LEU A 42 -2.44 5.96 2.18
N LEU A 43 -3.70 5.84 2.61
CA LEU A 43 -4.39 4.58 2.85
C LEU A 43 -5.41 4.33 1.74
N SER A 44 -5.64 3.07 1.37
CA SER A 44 -6.57 2.74 0.27
C SER A 44 -8.02 3.03 0.64
N GLU A 45 -8.43 2.65 1.85
CA GLU A 45 -9.84 2.62 2.26
C GLU A 45 -10.39 3.95 2.84
N CYS A 46 -9.55 4.98 3.01
CA CYS A 46 -9.98 6.27 3.56
C CYS A 46 -9.14 7.45 3.06
N ASP A 47 -9.62 8.66 3.32
CA ASP A 47 -9.01 9.91 2.86
C ASP A 47 -8.40 10.76 3.97
N HIS A 48 -7.99 10.12 5.08
CA HIS A 48 -7.34 10.82 6.19
C HIS A 48 -5.87 11.13 5.86
N PRO A 49 -5.43 12.39 6.00
CA PRO A 49 -4.05 12.78 5.71
C PRO A 49 -3.08 12.39 6.81
N PHE A 50 -1.99 11.74 6.42
CA PHE A 50 -0.88 11.40 7.31
C PHE A 50 0.44 11.79 6.65
N CYS A 51 1.39 12.29 7.44
CA CYS A 51 2.79 12.25 7.02
C CYS A 51 3.30 10.79 7.06
N ILE A 52 4.28 10.49 6.21
CA ILE A 52 4.81 9.14 6.05
C ILE A 52 5.42 8.60 7.35
N SER A 53 6.00 9.45 8.18
CA SER A 53 6.60 9.06 9.46
C SER A 53 5.55 8.64 10.48
N CYS A 54 4.48 9.41 10.67
CA CYS A 54 3.41 9.08 11.61
C CYS A 54 2.73 7.74 11.28
N ILE A 55 2.34 7.53 10.02
CA ILE A 55 1.63 6.29 9.66
C ILE A 55 2.57 5.06 9.68
N ARG A 56 3.87 5.25 9.44
CA ARG A 56 4.86 4.17 9.62
C ARG A 56 5.04 3.85 11.10
N ASN A 57 5.18 4.87 11.96
CA ASN A 57 5.30 4.66 13.40
C ASN A 57 4.06 3.95 13.97
N TRP A 58 2.86 4.33 13.53
CA TRP A 58 1.61 3.65 13.87
C TRP A 58 1.61 2.16 13.51
N ARG A 59 2.18 1.80 12.36
CA ARG A 59 2.26 0.40 11.91
C ARG A 59 3.40 -0.38 12.54
N SER A 60 4.44 0.31 13.01
CA SER A 60 5.61 -0.28 13.66
C SER A 60 5.50 -0.35 15.18
N SER A 61 4.52 0.33 15.79
CA SER A 61 4.37 0.34 17.24
C SER A 61 4.02 -1.05 17.76
N ASN A 62 4.82 -1.53 18.73
CA ASN A 62 4.60 -2.82 19.34
C ASN A 62 3.34 -2.77 20.21
N PRO A 63 2.44 -3.74 20.08
CA PRO A 63 1.16 -3.68 20.76
C PRO A 63 1.26 -4.04 22.25
N THR A 64 0.49 -3.33 23.07
CA THR A 64 0.15 -3.73 24.44
C THR A 64 -0.70 -5.01 24.40
N LEU A 65 -0.36 -6.00 25.23
CA LEU A 65 -1.02 -7.31 25.31
C LEU A 65 -2.56 -7.23 25.27
N GLY A 66 -3.21 -7.99 24.37
CA GLY A 66 -4.64 -8.32 24.47
C GLY A 66 -5.59 -7.80 23.38
N MET A 67 -5.12 -7.10 22.34
CA MET A 67 -5.97 -6.65 21.21
C MET A 67 -5.64 -7.45 19.94
N ASP A 68 -6.61 -7.65 19.03
CA ASP A 68 -6.30 -8.20 17.69
C ASP A 68 -5.40 -7.21 16.93
N VAL A 69 -4.13 -7.58 16.89
CA VAL A 69 -3.01 -6.70 16.61
C VAL A 69 -2.83 -6.42 15.13
N ASN A 70 -3.21 -7.39 14.30
CA ASN A 70 -3.13 -7.24 12.85
C ASN A 70 -4.23 -6.35 12.29
N SER A 71 -5.42 -6.33 12.91
CA SER A 71 -6.48 -5.40 12.52
C SER A 71 -6.20 -3.99 13.03
N THR A 72 -5.76 -3.83 14.27
CA THR A 72 -5.57 -2.50 14.88
C THR A 72 -4.41 -1.71 14.28
N LEU A 73 -3.25 -2.33 14.04
CA LEU A 73 -2.07 -1.64 13.47
C LEU A 73 -2.23 -1.36 11.98
N ARG A 74 -3.06 -2.13 11.26
CA ARG A 74 -3.38 -1.92 9.85
C ARG A 74 -4.62 -1.06 9.64
N ALA A 75 -5.28 -0.67 10.73
CA ALA A 75 -6.39 0.26 10.70
C ALA A 75 -5.89 1.71 10.56
N CYS A 76 -6.69 2.54 9.90
CA CYS A 76 -6.53 3.99 9.93
C CYS A 76 -6.56 4.51 11.37
N PRO A 77 -5.60 5.35 11.80
CA PRO A 77 -5.60 5.96 13.14
C PRO A 77 -6.88 6.74 13.48
N ILE A 78 -7.59 7.25 12.47
CA ILE A 78 -8.75 8.12 12.63
C ILE A 78 -10.07 7.35 12.54
N CYS A 79 -10.31 6.66 11.43
CA CYS A 79 -11.60 6.00 11.16
C CYS A 79 -11.58 4.48 11.32
N ARG A 80 -10.45 3.90 11.70
CA ARG A 80 -10.25 2.46 11.91
C ARG A 80 -10.50 1.54 10.71
N LYS A 81 -10.81 2.07 9.52
CA LYS A 81 -10.87 1.27 8.28
C LYS A 81 -9.53 0.57 8.05
N LEU A 82 -9.59 -0.73 7.78
CA LEU A 82 -8.42 -1.56 7.51
C LEU A 82 -7.79 -1.20 6.16
N SER A 83 -6.51 -0.85 6.17
CA SER A 83 -5.73 -0.62 4.96
C SER A 83 -4.44 -1.40 5.09
N TYR A 84 -4.21 -2.40 4.25
CA TYR A 84 -3.06 -3.29 4.44
C TYR A 84 -1.73 -2.66 4.00
N PHE A 85 -1.78 -1.62 3.18
CA PHE A 85 -0.60 -0.99 2.62
C PHE A 85 -0.64 0.55 2.80
N VAL A 86 0.53 1.18 2.75
CA VAL A 86 0.71 2.65 2.78
C VAL A 86 1.36 3.07 1.47
N ILE A 87 0.72 3.97 0.73
CA ILE A 87 1.25 4.52 -0.51
C ILE A 87 1.95 5.86 -0.20
N PRO A 88 3.29 5.94 -0.31
CA PRO A 88 4.00 7.21 -0.19
C PRO A 88 3.73 8.11 -1.41
N SER A 89 3.38 9.38 -1.17
CA SER A 89 3.17 10.36 -2.24
C SER A 89 3.74 11.73 -1.85
N VAL A 90 4.22 12.50 -2.82
CA VAL A 90 4.61 13.92 -2.63
C VAL A 90 3.47 14.88 -2.96
N ILE A 91 2.37 14.35 -3.50
CA ILE A 91 1.14 15.09 -3.83
C ILE A 91 -0.03 14.51 -3.04
N TRP A 92 -0.90 15.39 -2.58
CA TRP A 92 -2.21 15.06 -2.06
C TRP A 92 -3.23 15.19 -3.18
N TYR A 93 -4.08 14.18 -3.35
CA TYR A 93 -5.14 14.18 -4.35
C TYR A 93 -6.29 15.09 -3.91
N SER A 94 -7.04 15.58 -4.88
CA SER A 94 -8.26 16.38 -4.69
C SER A 94 -9.51 15.61 -5.12
N THR A 95 -9.36 14.60 -5.98
CA THR A 95 -10.46 13.72 -6.41
C THR A 95 -10.13 12.24 -6.20
N HIS A 96 -11.16 11.39 -6.25
CA HIS A 96 -11.00 9.94 -6.12
C HIS A 96 -10.18 9.36 -7.29
N GLU A 97 -10.36 9.88 -8.50
CA GLU A 97 -9.63 9.48 -9.70
C GLU A 97 -8.13 9.77 -9.54
N GLU A 98 -7.77 10.97 -9.07
CA GLU A 98 -6.37 11.32 -8.78
C GLU A 98 -5.76 10.38 -7.72
N LYS A 99 -6.54 9.98 -6.70
CA LYS A 99 -6.09 8.99 -5.70
C LYS A 99 -5.78 7.65 -6.36
N MET A 100 -6.66 7.18 -7.25
CA MET A 100 -6.48 5.91 -7.94
C MET A 100 -5.28 5.93 -8.88
N GLU A 101 -5.06 7.02 -9.61
CA GLU A 101 -3.86 7.20 -10.44
C GLU A 101 -2.57 7.11 -9.62
N ILE A 102 -2.52 7.72 -8.43
CA ILE A 102 -1.36 7.64 -7.53
C ILE A 102 -1.13 6.20 -7.07
N VAL A 103 -2.19 5.51 -6.64
CA VAL A 103 -2.14 4.12 -6.16
C VAL A 103 -1.66 3.19 -7.27
N ASP A 104 -2.22 3.30 -8.47
CA ASP A 104 -1.91 2.43 -9.60
C ASP A 104 -0.50 2.68 -10.13
N SER A 105 -0.11 3.95 -10.27
CA SER A 105 1.26 4.32 -10.66
C SER A 105 2.28 3.79 -9.67
N TYR A 106 1.96 3.83 -8.37
CA TYR A 106 2.84 3.31 -7.34
C TYR A 106 2.96 1.78 -7.41
N LYS A 107 1.84 1.05 -7.54
CA LYS A 107 1.85 -0.41 -7.71
C LYS A 107 2.60 -0.83 -8.98
N ALA A 108 2.41 -0.12 -10.09
CA ALA A 108 3.11 -0.38 -11.35
C ALA A 108 4.64 -0.24 -11.20
N LYS A 109 5.10 0.78 -10.46
CA LYS A 109 6.52 0.93 -10.13
C LYS A 109 7.03 -0.24 -9.30
N LEU A 110 6.29 -0.67 -8.27
CA LEU A 110 6.72 -1.82 -7.45
C LEU A 110 6.84 -3.10 -8.28
N LYS A 111 5.92 -3.33 -9.24
CA LYS A 111 5.96 -4.48 -10.16
C LYS A 111 7.20 -4.50 -11.07
N SER A 112 7.96 -3.40 -11.18
CA SER A 112 9.22 -3.35 -11.90
C SER A 112 10.46 -3.61 -11.02
N ILE A 113 10.30 -3.62 -9.70
CA ILE A 113 11.39 -3.78 -8.72
C ILE A 113 11.39 -5.23 -8.24
N ASP A 114 12.53 -5.91 -8.34
CA ASP A 114 12.66 -7.29 -7.90
C ASP A 114 12.42 -7.43 -6.39
N CYS A 115 11.63 -8.43 -6.00
CA CYS A 115 11.25 -8.67 -4.62
C CYS A 115 12.41 -9.28 -3.83
N LYS A 116 12.92 -8.50 -2.87
CA LYS A 116 14.00 -8.94 -1.95
C LYS A 116 13.70 -10.22 -1.16
N HIS A 117 12.42 -10.55 -0.94
CA HIS A 117 12.02 -11.73 -0.15
C HIS A 117 11.84 -12.98 -1.02
N PHE A 118 11.49 -12.79 -2.29
CA PHE A 118 11.44 -13.88 -3.26
C PHE A 118 12.85 -14.29 -3.68
N ASP A 119 13.78 -13.33 -3.71
CA ASP A 119 15.21 -13.56 -3.98
C ASP A 119 15.46 -14.48 -5.17
N PHE A 120 14.84 -14.14 -6.29
CA PHE A 120 14.92 -14.88 -7.55
C PHE A 120 14.56 -16.37 -7.49
N GLY A 121 13.72 -16.76 -6.53
CA GLY A 121 13.25 -18.13 -6.30
C GLY A 121 13.97 -18.87 -5.18
N ASP A 122 15.02 -18.27 -4.60
CA ASP A 122 15.76 -18.85 -3.47
C ASP A 122 15.13 -18.50 -2.12
N GLY A 123 14.28 -17.46 -2.08
CA GLY A 123 13.57 -16.99 -0.90
C GLY A 123 12.07 -17.28 -0.94
N ASN A 124 11.43 -17.26 0.24
CA ASN A 124 9.98 -17.34 0.33
C ASN A 124 9.39 -15.97 0.70
N CYS A 125 8.69 -15.35 -0.24
CA CYS A 125 8.04 -14.06 0.02
C CYS A 125 6.85 -14.25 0.98
N PRO A 126 6.85 -13.60 2.16
CA PRO A 126 5.76 -13.76 3.14
C PRO A 126 4.43 -13.20 2.63
N PHE A 127 4.46 -12.39 1.57
CA PHE A 127 3.26 -11.83 0.93
C PHE A 127 2.74 -12.68 -0.23
N GLY A 128 3.48 -13.71 -0.66
CA GLY A 128 3.09 -14.61 -1.75
C GLY A 128 2.51 -13.88 -2.97
N THR A 129 1.33 -14.31 -3.40
CA THR A 129 0.59 -13.77 -4.56
C THR A 129 0.06 -12.35 -4.35
N SER A 130 0.05 -11.85 -3.10
CA SER A 130 -0.34 -10.48 -2.75
C SER A 130 0.85 -9.51 -2.72
N CYS A 131 2.07 -9.98 -3.04
CA CYS A 131 3.23 -9.10 -3.16
C CYS A 131 3.08 -8.15 -4.35
N PHE A 132 3.33 -6.85 -4.14
CA PHE A 132 3.34 -5.87 -5.23
C PHE A 132 4.67 -5.78 -5.97
N TYR A 133 5.74 -6.41 -5.44
CA TYR A 133 7.06 -6.44 -6.06
C TYR A 133 7.18 -7.56 -7.08
N LYS A 134 8.11 -7.44 -8.01
CA LYS A 134 8.34 -8.41 -9.07
C LYS A 134 8.92 -9.70 -8.50
N HIS A 135 8.20 -10.81 -8.67
CA HIS A 135 8.71 -12.16 -8.42
C HIS A 135 9.19 -12.73 -9.75
N ALA A 136 10.50 -12.70 -9.98
CA ALA A 136 11.14 -13.21 -11.18
C ALA A 136 12.26 -14.16 -10.80
N TYR A 137 12.31 -15.34 -11.42
CA TYR A 137 13.37 -16.32 -11.21
C TYR A 137 14.68 -15.86 -11.87
N ARG A 138 15.79 -16.53 -11.53
CA ARG A 138 17.13 -16.26 -12.10
C ARG A 138 17.17 -16.39 -13.63
N ASP A 139 16.31 -17.21 -14.20
CA ASP A 139 16.15 -17.41 -15.65
C ASP A 139 15.25 -16.34 -16.32
N GLY A 140 14.76 -15.36 -15.56
CA GLY A 140 13.91 -14.28 -16.03
C GLY A 140 12.43 -14.62 -16.14
N ARG A 141 12.02 -15.87 -15.88
CA ARG A 141 10.60 -16.22 -15.81
C ARG A 141 9.95 -15.54 -14.61
N LEU A 142 8.71 -15.09 -14.76
CA LEU A 142 7.93 -14.57 -13.65
C LEU A 142 7.27 -15.73 -12.90
N GLU A 143 7.08 -15.58 -11.59
CA GLU A 143 6.27 -16.50 -10.82
C GLU A 143 4.84 -16.51 -11.39
N GLU A 144 4.38 -17.68 -11.81
CA GLU A 144 2.99 -17.86 -12.18
C GLU A 144 2.13 -17.83 -10.91
N VAL A 145 1.30 -16.80 -10.79
CA VAL A 145 0.25 -16.75 -9.77
C VAL A 145 -0.82 -17.75 -10.16
N VAL A 146 -0.63 -19.01 -9.78
CA VAL A 146 -1.68 -20.03 -9.86
C VAL A 146 -2.69 -19.70 -8.77
N LEU A 147 -3.77 -19.01 -9.16
CA LEU A 147 -4.96 -18.89 -8.31
C LEU A 147 -5.42 -20.31 -7.99
N ARG A 148 -5.16 -20.77 -6.75
CA ARG A 148 -5.63 -22.09 -6.31
C ARG A 148 -7.15 -22.07 -6.38
N HIS A 149 -7.71 -22.83 -7.31
CA HIS A 149 -9.14 -23.15 -7.32
C HIS A 149 -9.45 -23.88 -6.01
N LEU A 150 -10.03 -23.18 -5.04
CA LEU A 150 -10.67 -23.83 -3.90
C LEU A 150 -11.93 -24.49 -4.44
N GLY A 151 -11.84 -25.80 -4.73
CA GLY A 151 -13.01 -26.60 -5.06
C GLY A 151 -13.94 -26.62 -3.86
N ALA A 152 -15.07 -25.90 -3.93
CA ALA A 152 -16.21 -26.19 -3.08
C ALA A 152 -16.86 -27.49 -3.57
N ALA A 153 -17.36 -28.31 -2.64
CA ALA A 153 -17.95 -29.62 -2.93
C ALA A 153 -19.25 -29.57 -3.79
N ASP A 154 -19.73 -28.38 -4.16
CA ASP A 154 -21.02 -28.16 -4.85
C ASP A 154 -20.90 -27.58 -6.28
N GLY A 155 -19.76 -27.74 -6.95
CA GLY A 155 -19.67 -27.49 -8.40
C GLY A 155 -19.71 -26.03 -8.86
N ASP A 156 -19.87 -25.06 -7.95
CA ASP A 156 -19.72 -23.65 -8.27
C ASP A 156 -18.24 -23.22 -8.21
N THR A 157 -17.62 -23.09 -9.38
CA THR A 157 -16.29 -22.48 -9.53
C THR A 157 -16.35 -20.99 -9.21
N VAL A 158 -15.99 -20.60 -7.99
CA VAL A 158 -15.68 -19.21 -7.65
C VAL A 158 -14.25 -18.92 -8.12
N ILE A 159 -14.10 -18.29 -9.29
CA ILE A 159 -12.82 -17.72 -9.71
C ILE A 159 -12.53 -16.53 -8.78
N ALA A 160 -11.74 -16.74 -7.74
CA ALA A 160 -11.25 -15.66 -6.88
C ALA A 160 -10.29 -14.78 -7.71
N LYS A 161 -10.84 -13.78 -8.42
CA LYS A 161 -10.05 -12.83 -9.23
C LYS A 161 -9.16 -11.91 -8.39
N ASP A 162 -9.37 -11.84 -7.09
CA ASP A 162 -8.58 -11.06 -6.15
C ASP A 162 -8.48 -11.82 -4.83
N ILE A 163 -7.48 -12.68 -4.70
CA ILE A 163 -7.08 -13.17 -3.37
C ILE A 163 -6.51 -11.96 -2.64
N ARG A 164 -7.24 -11.47 -1.64
CA ARG A 164 -6.86 -10.27 -0.90
C ARG A 164 -5.82 -10.66 0.14
N LEU A 165 -4.90 -9.75 0.43
CA LEU A 165 -3.92 -9.94 1.52
C LEU A 165 -4.60 -10.31 2.86
N SER A 166 -5.85 -9.87 3.07
CA SER A 166 -6.70 -10.23 4.21
C SER A 166 -6.86 -11.74 4.39
N ASP A 167 -6.90 -12.49 3.29
CA ASP A 167 -7.27 -13.91 3.29
C ASP A 167 -6.14 -14.79 3.85
N PHE A 168 -4.88 -14.35 3.69
CA PHE A 168 -3.69 -15.04 4.23
C PHE A 168 -3.37 -14.68 5.68
N LEU A 169 -3.85 -13.53 6.17
CA LEU A 169 -3.54 -13.05 7.51
C LEU A 169 -4.49 -13.60 8.58
N ALA A 170 -5.67 -14.08 8.18
CA ALA A 170 -6.58 -14.82 9.04
C ALA A 170 -6.06 -16.25 9.35
N SER A 171 -5.21 -16.82 8.49
CA SER A 171 -4.71 -18.20 8.62
C SER A 171 -3.36 -18.31 9.36
N MET A 172 -2.79 -17.22 9.87
CA MET A 172 -1.57 -17.27 10.71
C MET A 172 -1.87 -17.48 12.20
N HIS A 173 -2.95 -18.19 12.54
CA HIS A 173 -3.00 -18.95 13.78
C HIS A 173 -2.44 -20.34 13.50
N LEU A 174 -1.13 -20.47 13.62
CA LEU A 174 -0.52 -21.76 13.89
C LEU A 174 -0.16 -21.79 15.38
N GLN A 175 -0.60 -22.86 16.02
CA GLN A 175 -0.53 -23.20 17.45
C GLN A 175 0.79 -22.86 18.13
#